data_AF-A0A1C6UXG2-F1
#
_entry.id   AF-A0A1C6UXG2-F1
#
_cell.length_a   1.000
_cell.length_b   1.000
_cell.length_c   1.000
_cell.angle_alpha   90.00
_cell.angle_beta   90.00
_cell.angle_gamma   90.00
#
_symmetry.space_group_name_H-M   'P 1'
#
loop_
_entity.id
_entity.type
_entity.pdbx_description
1 polymer ?
#
loop_
_entity_poly.entity_id
_entity_poly.type
_entity_poly.pdbx_seq_one_letter_code
_entity_poly.pdbx_strand_id
1 'polypeptide(L)'
;MTSRTDVALPAAATWGLLAAWVIHDIEEAATMGGWLDRARPRLRARFPQVPEQVWDQLRVSPAQARIAIGAMGVVMTAAAARGARTGGRSGFYQAALAGFGLHAGTHVAQAVAFRGYTPGVVTAPLVVAPFSLWAWRRLRAAGVPRSGGGAAASATLLLPLAIGTCHAVARILAPEPPRATRGEPAGQPS
;
A
#
# COMPACT_ATOMS: atom_id res chain seq x y z
N MET A 1 -8.60 -36.03 -14.17
CA MET A 1 -9.19 -35.85 -12.83
C MET A 1 -8.22 -34.99 -12.01
N THR A 2 -8.30 -33.66 -12.11
CA THR A 2 -7.46 -32.74 -11.32
C THR A 2 -7.89 -32.84 -9.85
N SER A 3 -6.95 -33.07 -8.94
CA SER A 3 -7.27 -33.28 -7.53
C SER A 3 -7.87 -32.00 -6.93
N ARG A 4 -8.80 -32.12 -5.97
CA ARG A 4 -9.41 -30.97 -5.27
C ARG A 4 -8.35 -30.04 -4.65
N THR A 5 -7.21 -30.62 -4.26
CA THR A 5 -5.99 -29.95 -3.81
C THR A 5 -5.37 -29.05 -4.89
N ASP A 6 -5.33 -29.48 -6.15
CA ASP A 6 -4.75 -28.69 -7.25
C ASP A 6 -5.60 -27.46 -7.62
N VAL A 7 -6.90 -27.47 -7.33
CA VAL A 7 -7.79 -26.32 -7.55
C VAL A 7 -7.78 -25.37 -6.33
N ALA A 8 -7.65 -25.92 -5.12
CA ALA A 8 -7.57 -25.15 -3.88
C ALA A 8 -6.28 -24.29 -3.81
N LEU A 9 -5.17 -24.78 -4.35
CA LEU A 9 -3.87 -24.08 -4.30
C LEU A 9 -3.82 -22.79 -5.16
N PRO A 10 -4.28 -22.77 -6.44
CA PRO A 10 -4.43 -21.55 -7.22
C PRO A 10 -5.42 -20.58 -6.60
N ALA A 11 -6.53 -21.05 -6.04
CA ALA A 11 -7.51 -20.20 -5.38
C ALA A 11 -6.91 -19.50 -4.14
N ALA A 12 -6.20 -20.24 -3.29
CA ALA A 12 -5.54 -19.68 -2.11
C ALA A 12 -4.41 -18.70 -2.48
N ALA A 13 -3.62 -19.00 -3.52
CA ALA A 13 -2.59 -18.08 -4.00
C ALA A 13 -3.19 -16.80 -4.58
N THR A 14 -4.32 -16.88 -5.28
CA THR A 14 -4.89 -15.74 -6.00
C THR A 14 -5.83 -14.90 -5.14
N TRP A 15 -6.87 -15.49 -4.54
CA TRP A 15 -7.76 -14.78 -3.62
C TRP A 15 -7.09 -14.43 -2.30
N GLY A 16 -6.04 -15.17 -1.92
CA GLY A 16 -5.22 -14.81 -0.78
C GLY A 16 -4.53 -13.45 -0.95
N LEU A 17 -4.29 -12.99 -2.19
CA LEU A 17 -3.76 -11.64 -2.43
C LEU A 17 -4.73 -10.59 -1.92
N LEU A 18 -6.02 -10.73 -2.24
CA LEU A 18 -7.06 -9.83 -1.77
C LEU A 18 -7.21 -9.91 -0.26
N ALA A 19 -7.22 -11.12 0.32
CA ALA A 19 -7.34 -11.28 1.77
C ALA A 19 -6.16 -10.67 2.54
N ALA A 20 -4.92 -10.92 2.10
CA ALA A 20 -3.72 -10.34 2.69
C ALA A 20 -3.70 -8.82 2.54
N TRP A 21 -4.13 -8.29 1.38
CA TRP A 21 -4.28 -6.86 1.15
C TRP A 21 -5.31 -6.24 2.10
N VAL A 22 -6.49 -6.83 2.27
CA VAL A 22 -7.51 -6.32 3.22
C VAL A 22 -6.96 -6.24 4.64
N ILE A 23 -6.26 -7.28 5.10
CA ILE A 23 -5.68 -7.29 6.46
C ILE A 23 -4.64 -6.17 6.62
N HIS A 24 -3.78 -5.99 5.63
CA HIS A 24 -2.78 -4.92 5.64
C HIS A 24 -3.42 -3.53 5.62
N ASP A 25 -4.38 -3.32 4.73
CA ASP A 25 -5.00 -2.02 4.53
C ASP A 25 -5.97 -1.64 5.65
N ILE A 26 -6.40 -2.58 6.50
CA ILE A 26 -7.08 -2.25 7.77
C ILE A 26 -6.12 -1.49 8.71
N GLU A 27 -4.87 -1.93 8.83
CA GLU A 27 -3.86 -1.20 9.61
C GLU A 27 -3.61 0.19 8.99
N GLU A 28 -3.43 0.24 7.67
CA GLU A 28 -3.23 1.52 6.97
C GLU A 28 -4.43 2.45 7.14
N ALA A 29 -5.66 1.98 6.95
CA ALA A 29 -6.87 2.78 7.13
C ALA A 29 -7.01 3.31 8.56
N ALA A 30 -6.68 2.49 9.56
CA ALA A 30 -6.75 2.86 10.97
C ALA A 30 -5.69 3.89 11.37
N THR A 31 -4.52 3.88 10.70
CA THR A 31 -3.36 4.62 11.19
C THR A 31 -2.88 5.74 10.29
N MET A 32 -3.09 5.67 8.96
CA MET A 32 -2.56 6.61 7.98
C MET A 32 -3.19 8.01 8.09
N GLY A 33 -4.50 8.09 8.36
CA GLY A 33 -5.19 9.37 8.51
C GLY A 33 -4.60 10.22 9.64
N GLY A 34 -4.07 11.40 9.29
CA GLY A 34 -3.45 12.30 10.27
C GLY A 34 -2.21 11.72 10.97
N TRP A 35 -1.60 10.65 10.45
CA TRP A 35 -0.33 10.14 10.98
C TRP A 35 0.76 11.19 10.90
N LEU A 36 0.88 11.85 9.75
CA LEU A 36 1.93 12.83 9.53
C LEU A 36 1.83 13.98 10.52
N ASP A 37 0.62 14.47 10.83
CA ASP A 37 0.42 15.54 11.81
C ASP A 37 0.92 15.15 13.21
N ARG A 38 0.68 13.90 13.61
CA ARG A 38 1.16 13.35 14.90
C ARG A 38 2.68 13.11 14.90
N ALA A 39 3.24 12.66 13.77
CA ALA A 39 4.65 12.36 13.64
C ALA A 39 5.51 13.60 13.35
N ARG A 40 4.91 14.70 12.87
CA ARG A 40 5.59 15.90 12.34
C ARG A 40 6.64 16.48 13.29
N PRO A 41 6.40 16.64 14.61
CA PRO A 41 7.44 17.19 15.50
C PRO A 41 8.72 16.32 15.52
N ARG A 42 8.56 15.00 15.54
CA ARG A 42 9.70 14.05 15.55
C ARG A 42 10.41 14.02 14.19
N LEU A 43 9.63 14.03 13.10
CA LEU A 43 10.18 14.02 11.74
C LEU A 43 10.93 15.31 11.42
N ARG A 44 10.43 16.47 11.86
CA ARG A 44 11.11 17.77 11.71
C ARG A 44 12.47 17.78 12.42
N ALA A 45 12.52 17.28 13.66
CA ALA A 45 13.78 17.18 14.39
C ALA A 45 14.79 16.23 13.69
N ARG A 46 14.29 15.18 13.04
CA ARG A 46 15.12 14.19 12.35
C ARG A 46 15.61 14.65 10.97
N PHE A 47 14.77 15.40 10.25
CA PHE A 47 15.00 15.87 8.89
C PHE A 47 14.81 17.40 8.80
N PRO A 48 15.64 18.20 9.50
CA PRO A 48 15.52 19.65 9.55
C PRO A 48 15.70 20.32 8.18
N GLN A 49 16.33 19.63 7.22
CA GLN A 49 16.53 20.10 5.86
C GLN A 49 15.27 20.04 4.98
N VAL A 50 14.20 19.36 5.41
CA VAL A 50 12.98 19.21 4.60
C VAL A 50 12.08 20.44 4.79
N PRO A 51 11.75 21.19 3.72
CA PRO A 51 10.92 22.39 3.81
C PRO A 51 9.52 22.10 4.34
N GLU A 52 8.92 23.07 5.03
CA GLU A 52 7.59 22.91 5.63
C GLU A 52 6.48 22.60 4.62
N GLN A 53 6.61 23.17 3.43
CA GLN A 53 5.68 22.95 2.32
C GLN A 53 5.69 21.49 1.86
N VAL A 54 6.82 20.79 1.97
CA VAL A 54 6.91 19.36 1.62
C VAL A 54 6.11 18.53 2.61
N TRP A 55 6.21 18.83 3.92
CA TRP A 55 5.39 18.16 4.92
C TRP A 55 3.91 18.38 4.66
N ASP A 56 3.49 19.60 4.32
CA ASP A 56 2.09 19.89 4.02
C ASP A 56 1.58 19.15 2.78
N GLN A 57 2.41 18.98 1.75
CA GLN A 57 2.08 18.21 0.55
C GLN A 57 1.98 16.70 0.80
N LEU A 58 2.67 16.18 1.82
CA LEU A 58 2.64 14.77 2.21
C LEU A 58 1.49 14.43 3.18
N ARG A 59 0.73 15.43 3.65
CA ARG A 59 -0.40 15.20 4.55
C ARG A 59 -1.48 14.39 3.83
N VAL A 60 -2.00 13.40 4.54
CA VAL A 60 -3.13 12.59 4.10
C VAL A 60 -4.23 12.66 5.16
N SER A 61 -5.40 13.16 4.77
CA SER A 61 -6.57 13.18 5.64
C SER A 61 -7.17 11.77 5.78
N PRO A 62 -7.92 11.48 6.87
CA PRO A 62 -8.62 10.20 7.00
C PRO A 62 -9.60 9.89 5.86
N ALA A 63 -10.19 10.92 5.24
CA ALA A 63 -11.04 10.73 4.07
C ALA A 63 -10.22 10.36 2.83
N GLN A 64 -9.11 11.07 2.60
CA GLN A 64 -8.19 10.76 1.50
C GLN A 64 -7.62 9.34 1.61
N ALA A 65 -7.19 8.93 2.80
CA ALA A 65 -6.69 7.58 3.05
C ALA A 65 -7.76 6.52 2.68
N ARG A 66 -8.98 6.66 3.18
CA ARG A 66 -10.07 5.71 2.89
C ARG A 66 -10.44 5.64 1.41
N ILE A 67 -10.47 6.78 0.71
CA ILE A 67 -10.77 6.81 -0.73
C ILE A 67 -9.64 6.16 -1.53
N ALA A 68 -8.37 6.47 -1.21
CA ALA A 68 -7.23 5.87 -1.88
C ALA A 68 -7.18 4.35 -1.68
N ILE A 69 -7.39 3.88 -0.44
CA ILE A 69 -7.47 2.45 -0.09
C ILE A 69 -8.64 1.79 -0.83
N GLY A 70 -9.81 2.42 -0.86
CA GLY A 70 -10.97 1.90 -1.60
C GLY A 70 -10.70 1.76 -3.10
N ALA A 71 -10.07 2.77 -3.72
CA ALA A 71 -9.67 2.73 -5.12
C ALA A 71 -8.65 1.62 -5.40
N MET A 72 -7.64 1.46 -4.54
CA MET A 72 -6.68 0.36 -4.65
C MET A 72 -7.36 -1.00 -4.47
N GLY A 73 -8.37 -1.09 -3.59
CA GLY A 73 -9.16 -2.31 -3.38
C GLY A 73 -9.86 -2.80 -4.65
N VAL A 74 -10.33 -1.90 -5.52
CA VAL A 74 -10.87 -2.26 -6.83
C VAL A 74 -9.80 -2.91 -7.71
N VAL A 75 -8.60 -2.32 -7.75
CA VAL A 75 -7.45 -2.86 -8.50
C VAL A 75 -7.05 -4.23 -7.98
N MET A 76 -6.93 -4.39 -6.67
CA MET A 76 -6.54 -5.64 -6.02
C MET A 76 -7.58 -6.74 -6.20
N THR A 77 -8.88 -6.39 -6.12
CA THR A 77 -9.98 -7.32 -6.40
C THR A 77 -9.95 -7.79 -7.85
N ALA A 78 -9.77 -6.87 -8.80
CA ALA A 78 -9.66 -7.21 -10.22
C ALA A 78 -8.44 -8.11 -10.50
N ALA A 79 -7.30 -7.81 -9.87
CA ALA A 79 -6.08 -8.60 -9.98
C ALA A 79 -6.28 -10.02 -9.44
N ALA A 80 -6.85 -10.16 -8.24
CA ALA A 80 -7.16 -11.45 -7.62
C ALA A 80 -8.14 -12.27 -8.49
N ALA A 81 -9.21 -11.65 -8.98
CA ALA A 81 -10.18 -12.31 -9.85
C ALA A 81 -9.55 -12.79 -11.18
N ARG A 82 -8.70 -11.97 -11.81
CA ARG A 82 -7.96 -12.37 -13.02
C ARG A 82 -6.94 -13.46 -12.72
N GLY A 83 -6.28 -13.41 -11.57
CA GLY A 83 -5.42 -14.48 -11.06
C GLY A 83 -6.19 -15.79 -10.96
N ALA A 84 -7.32 -15.80 -10.26
CA ALA A 84 -8.15 -16.99 -10.07
C ALA A 84 -8.62 -17.59 -11.39
N ARG A 85 -9.12 -16.76 -12.32
CA ARG A 85 -9.56 -17.19 -13.66
C ARG A 85 -8.45 -17.80 -14.52
N THR A 86 -7.19 -17.45 -14.26
CA THR A 86 -6.04 -17.87 -15.07
C THR A 86 -5.11 -18.86 -14.35
N GLY A 87 -5.49 -19.33 -13.16
CA GLY A 87 -4.61 -20.15 -12.32
C GLY A 87 -3.30 -19.45 -11.95
N GLY A 88 -3.33 -18.11 -11.82
CA GLY A 88 -2.16 -17.28 -11.51
C GLY A 88 -1.30 -16.89 -12.72
N ARG A 89 -1.67 -17.26 -13.95
CA ARG A 89 -0.92 -16.92 -15.19
C ARG A 89 -1.12 -15.49 -15.66
N SER A 90 -2.11 -14.76 -15.14
CA SER A 90 -2.37 -13.38 -15.52
C SER A 90 -1.18 -12.47 -15.15
N GLY A 91 -0.62 -11.79 -16.16
CA GLY A 91 0.44 -10.79 -15.93
C GLY A 91 0.00 -9.65 -15.01
N PHE A 92 -1.27 -9.25 -15.06
CA PHE A 92 -1.83 -8.25 -14.13
C PHE A 92 -1.81 -8.73 -12.68
N TYR A 93 -2.25 -9.97 -12.43
CA TYR A 93 -2.15 -10.59 -11.11
C TYR A 93 -0.70 -10.72 -10.63
N GLN A 94 0.21 -11.18 -11.49
CA GLN A 94 1.62 -11.34 -11.13
C GLN A 94 2.31 -9.99 -10.87
N ALA A 95 1.96 -8.94 -11.62
CA ALA A 95 2.43 -7.58 -11.37
C ALA A 95 1.89 -7.02 -10.05
N ALA A 96 0.60 -7.24 -9.75
CA ALA A 96 0.00 -6.85 -8.47
C ALA A 96 0.65 -7.59 -7.29
N LEU A 97 0.88 -8.91 -7.41
CA LEU A 97 1.57 -9.71 -6.40
C LEU A 97 3.03 -9.24 -6.19
N ALA A 98 3.74 -8.90 -7.26
CA ALA A 98 5.08 -8.32 -7.17
C ALA A 98 5.05 -6.94 -6.48
N GLY A 99 4.15 -6.05 -6.90
CA GLY A 99 3.96 -4.72 -6.32
C GLY A 99 3.59 -4.79 -4.84
N PHE A 100 2.69 -5.69 -4.45
CA PHE A 100 2.31 -5.93 -3.07
C PHE A 100 3.49 -6.38 -2.21
N GLY A 101 4.33 -7.29 -2.72
CA GLY A 101 5.58 -7.67 -2.04
C GLY A 101 6.58 -6.52 -1.91
N LEU A 102 6.74 -5.69 -2.95
CA LEU A 102 7.60 -4.50 -2.91
C LEU A 102 7.09 -3.45 -1.91
N HIS A 103 5.77 -3.27 -1.82
CA HIS A 103 5.10 -2.38 -0.86
C HIS A 103 5.40 -2.73 0.60
N ALA A 104 5.52 -4.03 0.93
CA ALA A 104 5.99 -4.43 2.26
C ALA A 104 7.39 -3.86 2.57
N GLY A 105 8.28 -3.88 1.58
CA GLY A 105 9.63 -3.34 1.71
C GLY A 105 9.63 -1.83 1.95
N THR A 106 8.73 -1.09 1.31
CA THR A 106 8.64 0.37 1.51
C THR A 106 8.23 0.72 2.94
N HIS A 107 7.32 -0.04 3.55
CA HIS A 107 6.92 0.15 4.95
C HIS A 107 8.04 -0.10 5.94
N VAL A 108 8.78 -1.20 5.75
CA VAL A 108 9.94 -1.51 6.59
C VAL A 108 11.01 -0.43 6.43
N ALA A 109 11.28 0.01 5.20
CA ALA A 109 12.25 1.08 4.94
C ALA A 109 11.84 2.41 5.58
N GLN A 110 10.55 2.78 5.51
CA GLN A 110 10.01 3.98 6.15
C GLN A 110 10.16 3.90 7.67
N ALA A 111 9.79 2.78 8.29
CA ALA A 111 9.92 2.59 9.73
C ALA A 111 11.37 2.66 10.22
N VAL A 112 12.31 2.08 9.46
CA VAL A 112 13.75 2.18 9.74
C VAL A 112 14.23 3.62 9.59
N ALA A 113 13.87 4.29 8.49
CA ALA A 113 14.28 5.67 8.23
C ALA A 113 13.77 6.65 9.31
N PHE A 114 12.52 6.45 9.75
CA PHE A 114 11.85 7.29 10.76
C PHE A 114 12.07 6.82 12.19
N ARG A 115 12.75 5.67 12.39
CA ARG A 115 13.05 5.04 13.68
C ARG A 115 11.82 4.92 14.58
N GLY A 116 10.71 4.48 14.02
CA GLY A 116 9.45 4.39 14.74
C GLY A 116 8.33 3.78 13.91
N TYR A 117 7.14 3.78 14.51
CA TYR A 117 5.94 3.27 13.85
C TYR A 117 5.56 4.11 12.64
N THR A 118 5.35 3.44 11.51
CA THR A 118 4.73 3.99 10.30
C THR A 118 3.48 3.17 9.97
N PRO A 119 2.44 3.77 9.37
CA PRO A 119 1.25 3.02 8.95
C PRO A 119 1.66 1.82 8.11
N GLY A 120 1.20 0.62 8.44
CA GLY A 120 1.48 -0.61 7.69
C GLY A 120 2.73 -1.37 8.14
N VAL A 121 3.54 -0.84 9.08
CA VAL A 121 4.79 -1.49 9.52
C VAL A 121 4.58 -2.82 10.23
N VAL A 122 3.41 -3.05 10.86
CA VAL A 122 3.16 -4.30 11.60
C VAL A 122 2.77 -5.41 10.64
N THR A 123 1.79 -5.17 9.78
CA THR A 123 1.27 -6.16 8.84
C THR A 123 2.15 -6.35 7.61
N ALA A 124 2.99 -5.38 7.22
CA ALA A 124 3.96 -5.55 6.13
C ALA A 124 4.88 -6.79 6.31
N PRO A 125 5.63 -6.94 7.42
CA PRO A 125 6.46 -8.11 7.65
C PRO A 125 5.67 -9.35 8.12
N LEU A 126 4.50 -9.19 8.74
CA LEU A 126 3.74 -10.31 9.31
C LEU A 126 2.72 -10.94 8.35
N VAL A 127 2.25 -10.18 7.37
CA VAL A 127 1.18 -10.58 6.45
C VAL A 127 1.65 -10.46 5.01
N VAL A 128 2.02 -9.26 4.58
CA VAL A 128 2.30 -8.95 3.17
C VAL A 128 3.51 -9.74 2.65
N ALA A 129 4.65 -9.66 3.35
CA ALA A 129 5.86 -10.35 2.94
C ALA A 129 5.70 -11.89 3.00
N PRO A 130 5.23 -12.51 4.11
CA PRO A 130 5.05 -13.94 4.19
C PRO A 130 4.08 -14.47 3.13
N PHE A 131 2.95 -13.79 2.92
CA PHE A 131 1.99 -14.16 1.89
C PHE A 131 2.60 -14.08 0.49
N SER A 132 3.26 -12.96 0.16
CA SER A 132 3.85 -12.76 -1.16
C SER A 132 4.91 -13.82 -1.47
N LEU A 133 5.79 -14.12 -0.52
CA LEU A 133 6.81 -15.17 -0.67
C LEU A 133 6.15 -16.54 -0.86
N TRP A 134 5.14 -16.86 -0.04
CA TRP A 134 4.42 -18.13 -0.13
C TRP A 134 3.71 -18.29 -1.49
N ALA A 135 2.97 -17.27 -1.93
CA ALA A 135 2.24 -17.29 -3.20
C ALA A 135 3.20 -17.47 -4.37
N TRP A 136 4.33 -16.74 -4.39
CA TRP A 136 5.37 -16.92 -5.41
C TRP A 136 5.94 -18.34 -5.44
N ARG A 137 6.23 -18.93 -4.27
CA ARG A 137 6.73 -20.31 -4.19
C ARG A 137 5.71 -21.32 -4.71
N ARG A 138 4.42 -21.11 -4.41
CA ARG A 138 3.32 -21.97 -4.88
C ARG A 138 3.12 -21.88 -6.38
N LEU A 139 3.09 -20.68 -6.95
CA LEU A 139 2.98 -20.49 -8.41
C LEU A 139 4.15 -21.17 -9.14
N ARG A 140 5.37 -21.02 -8.63
CA ARG A 140 6.56 -21.70 -9.18
C ARG A 140 6.45 -23.22 -9.10
N ALA A 141 6.04 -23.76 -7.95
CA ALA A 141 5.87 -25.20 -7.78
C ALA A 141 4.79 -25.79 -8.71
N ALA A 142 3.76 -25.00 -9.01
CA ALA A 142 2.71 -25.36 -9.97
C ALA A 142 3.10 -25.14 -11.44
N GLY A 143 4.36 -24.80 -11.73
CA GLY A 143 4.84 -24.58 -13.10
C GLY A 143 4.26 -23.34 -13.79
N VAL A 144 3.67 -22.40 -13.04
CA VAL A 144 3.12 -21.16 -13.60
C VAL A 144 4.29 -20.32 -14.12
N PRO A 145 4.34 -20.05 -15.44
CA PRO A 145 5.39 -19.21 -15.99
C PRO A 145 5.30 -17.82 -15.37
N ARG A 146 6.44 -17.25 -15.01
CA ARG A 146 6.48 -15.81 -14.80
C ARG A 146 6.14 -15.16 -16.12
N SER A 147 5.11 -14.31 -16.17
CA SER A 147 5.04 -13.30 -17.23
C SER A 147 6.41 -12.63 -17.23
N GLY A 148 7.16 -12.67 -18.34
CA GLY A 148 8.64 -12.63 -18.41
C GLY A 148 9.36 -11.49 -17.67
N GLY A 149 10.64 -11.23 -17.97
CA GLY A 149 11.47 -10.25 -17.24
C GLY A 149 10.84 -8.87 -16.99
N GLY A 150 9.83 -8.49 -17.76
CA GLY A 150 8.99 -7.32 -17.55
C GLY A 150 8.14 -7.29 -16.28
N ALA A 151 7.68 -8.37 -15.66
CA ALA A 151 6.68 -8.26 -14.58
C ALA A 151 7.21 -7.56 -13.31
N ALA A 152 8.45 -7.83 -12.91
CA ALA A 152 9.08 -7.15 -11.78
C ALA A 152 9.46 -5.70 -12.11
N ALA A 153 9.98 -5.46 -13.32
CA ALA A 153 10.30 -4.11 -13.82
C ALA A 153 9.04 -3.25 -14.06
N SER A 154 7.95 -3.87 -14.50
CA SER A 154 6.64 -3.26 -14.60
C SER A 154 6.09 -2.98 -13.21
N ALA A 155 6.24 -3.89 -12.25
CA ALA A 155 5.79 -3.65 -10.88
C ALA A 155 6.51 -2.45 -10.22
N THR A 156 7.82 -2.26 -10.47
CA THR A 156 8.54 -1.09 -9.93
C THR A 156 8.05 0.25 -10.48
N LEU A 157 7.50 0.27 -11.70
CA LEU A 157 6.91 1.48 -12.30
C LEU A 157 5.42 1.62 -11.98
N LEU A 158 4.68 0.51 -12.07
CA LEU A 158 3.23 0.47 -11.89
C LEU A 158 2.83 0.68 -10.43
N LEU A 159 3.64 0.25 -9.46
CA LEU A 159 3.35 0.45 -8.04
C LEU A 159 3.28 1.95 -7.68
N PRO A 160 4.33 2.78 -7.88
CA PRO A 160 4.25 4.20 -7.56
C PRO A 160 3.21 4.93 -8.41
N LEU A 161 3.01 4.52 -9.67
CA LEU A 161 1.96 5.08 -10.52
C LEU A 161 0.56 4.79 -9.97
N ALA A 162 0.26 3.54 -9.60
CA ALA A 162 -1.04 3.15 -9.06
C ALA A 162 -1.32 3.82 -7.72
N ILE A 163 -0.34 3.87 -6.83
CA ILE A 163 -0.41 4.60 -5.55
C ILE A 163 -0.68 6.09 -5.83
N GLY A 164 0.13 6.71 -6.70
CA GLY A 164 -0.02 8.12 -7.07
C GLY A 164 -1.39 8.44 -7.65
N THR A 165 -1.91 7.61 -8.54
CA THR A 165 -3.26 7.77 -9.11
C THR A 165 -4.34 7.62 -8.05
N CYS A 166 -4.25 6.64 -7.16
CA CYS A 166 -5.23 6.48 -6.07
C CYS A 166 -5.24 7.70 -5.13
N HIS A 167 -4.06 8.23 -4.80
CA HIS A 167 -3.95 9.46 -4.01
C HIS A 167 -4.44 10.71 -4.77
N ALA A 168 -4.22 10.80 -6.08
CA ALA A 168 -4.74 11.89 -6.90
C ALA A 168 -6.28 11.87 -6.93
N VAL A 169 -6.88 10.70 -7.18
CA VAL A 169 -8.34 10.49 -7.08
C VAL A 169 -8.85 10.86 -5.70
N ALA A 170 -8.16 10.43 -4.64
CA ALA A 170 -8.53 10.77 -3.28
C ALA A 170 -8.47 12.27 -2.99
N ARG A 171 -7.51 13.01 -3.54
CA ARG A 171 -7.42 14.47 -3.40
C ARG A 171 -8.56 15.20 -4.11
N ILE A 172 -9.02 14.66 -5.25
CA ILE A 172 -10.14 15.23 -6.01
C ILE A 172 -11.47 14.99 -5.29
N LEU A 173 -11.63 13.81 -4.68
CA LEU A 173 -12.92 13.39 -4.11
C LEU A 173 -13.07 13.69 -2.61
N ALA A 174 -11.98 13.85 -1.86
CA ALA A 174 -12.05 14.10 -0.44
C ALA A 174 -12.35 15.58 -0.15
N PRO A 175 -13.18 15.88 0.87
CA PRO A 175 -13.30 17.24 1.39
C PRO A 175 -11.93 17.80 1.82
N GLU A 176 -11.70 19.09 1.56
CA GLU A 176 -10.51 19.79 2.02
C GLU A 176 -10.35 19.61 3.55
N PRO A 177 -9.17 19.21 4.05
CA PRO A 177 -8.93 19.20 5.48
C PRO A 177 -9.08 20.63 6.03
N PRO A 178 -9.63 20.81 7.25
CA PRO A 178 -9.67 22.12 7.88
C PRO A 178 -8.27 22.74 7.86
N ARG A 179 -8.16 23.99 7.38
CA ARG A 179 -6.89 24.73 7.50
C ARG A 179 -6.55 24.82 8.98
N ALA A 180 -5.30 24.53 9.32
CA ALA A 180 -4.79 24.90 10.62
C ALA A 180 -5.02 26.41 10.77
N THR A 181 -5.76 26.81 11.80
CA THR A 181 -5.90 28.22 12.16
C THR A 181 -4.49 28.77 12.30
N ARG A 182 -4.11 29.69 11.40
CA ARG A 182 -2.94 30.53 11.62
C ARG A 182 -3.19 31.17 12.98
N GLY A 183 -2.35 30.88 13.96
CA GLY A 183 -2.48 31.45 15.29
C GLY A 183 -2.72 32.95 15.17
N GLU A 184 -3.81 33.41 15.76
CA GLU A 184 -4.01 34.83 16.02
C GLU A 184 -2.71 35.40 16.63
N PRO A 185 -2.18 36.52 16.11
CA PRO A 185 -1.06 37.17 16.78
C PRO A 185 -1.52 37.49 18.20
N ALA A 186 -0.80 36.94 19.18
CA ALA A 186 -1.01 37.22 20.59
C ALA A 186 -1.14 38.74 20.78
N GLY A 187 -2.23 39.15 21.44
CA GLY A 187 -2.51 40.54 21.75
C GLY A 187 -1.27 41.22 22.33
N GLN A 188 -0.95 42.39 21.79
CA GLN A 188 0.00 43.29 22.42
C GLN A 188 -0.57 43.72 23.77
N PRO A 189 0.17 43.59 24.89
CA PRO A 189 -0.24 44.18 26.14
C PRO A 189 -0.09 45.70 26.08
N SER A 190 -1.15 46.34 26.57
CA SER A 190 -1.39 47.74 26.99
C SER A 190 -0.31 48.79 26.72
#